data_AF-A0A7C5U455-F1
#
_entry.id   AF-A0A7C5U455-F1
#
_cell.length_a   1.000
_cell.length_b   1.000
_cell.length_c   1.000
_cell.angle_alpha   90.00
_cell.angle_beta   90.00
_cell.angle_gamma   90.00
#
_symmetry.space_group_name_H-M   'P 1'
#
loop_
_entity.id
_entity.type
_entity.pdbx_description
1 polymer ?
#
loop_
_entity_poly.entity_id
_entity_poly.type
_entity_poly.pdbx_seq_one_letter_code
_entity_poly.pdbx_strand_id
1 'polypeptide(L)' 'MAERHKLYSFDYSTGKIGFLGRICPKCGKVMATHHDRFNCGYCGYTIFVKKR' A
#
# COMPACT_ATOMS: atom_id res chain seq x y z
N MET A 1 -5.16 -15.09 -11.70
CA MET A 1 -5.05 -13.66 -12.07
C MET A 1 -5.00 -12.82 -10.80
N ALA A 2 -4.11 -11.84 -10.68
CA ALA A 2 -4.06 -10.97 -9.51
C ALA A 2 -5.11 -9.85 -9.64
N GLU A 3 -6.05 -9.78 -8.70
CA GLU A 3 -7.17 -8.82 -8.71
C GLU A 3 -6.71 -7.42 -8.24
N ARG A 4 -5.95 -6.72 -9.10
CA ARG A 4 -5.36 -5.40 -8.78
C ARG A 4 -6.38 -4.31 -8.42
N HIS A 5 -7.61 -4.42 -8.93
CA HIS A 5 -8.68 -3.44 -8.69
C HIS A 5 -9.09 -3.35 -7.21
N LYS A 6 -8.88 -4.43 -6.43
CA LYS A 6 -9.21 -4.48 -5.00
C LYS A 6 -8.34 -3.59 -4.12
N LEU A 7 -7.22 -3.07 -4.64
CA LEU A 7 -6.31 -2.20 -3.89
C LEU A 7 -6.79 -0.73 -3.83
N TYR A 8 -7.81 -0.39 -4.62
CA TYR A 8 -8.36 0.96 -4.68
C TYR A 8 -9.80 0.95 -4.17
N SER A 9 -10.12 1.91 -3.31
CA SER A 9 -11.49 2.18 -2.88
C SER A 9 -12.06 3.31 -3.73
N PHE A 10 -13.29 3.13 -4.22
CA PHE A 10 -14.00 4.17 -4.93
C PHE A 10 -15.13 4.71 -4.06
N ASP A 11 -15.11 6.01 -3.78
CA ASP A 11 -16.22 6.68 -3.11
C ASP A 11 -17.17 7.26 -4.16
N TYR A 12 -18.31 6.59 -4.35
CA TYR A 12 -19.32 6.98 -5.34
C TYR A 12 -20.02 8.30 -5.03
N SER A 13 -19.96 8.77 -3.78
CA SER A 13 -20.61 10.01 -3.36
C SER A 13 -19.80 11.25 -3.77
N THR A 14 -18.48 11.16 -3.69
CA THR A 14 -17.56 12.27 -3.97
C THR A 14 -16.78 12.10 -5.27
N GLY A 15 -16.84 10.92 -5.90
CA GLY A 15 -16.07 10.56 -7.09
C GLY A 15 -14.57 10.40 -6.83
N LYS A 16 -14.15 10.25 -5.57
CA LYS A 16 -12.74 10.18 -5.18
C LYS A 16 -12.24 8.74 -5.17
N ILE A 17 -11.02 8.56 -5.64
CA ILE A 17 -10.30 7.29 -5.62
C ILE A 17 -9.32 7.30 -4.44
N GLY A 18 -9.57 6.43 -3.47
CA GLY A 18 -8.66 6.17 -2.35
C GLY A 18 -7.78 4.95 -2.65
N PHE A 19 -6.55 4.96 -2.15
CA PHE A 19 -5.69 3.79 -2.17
C PHE A 19 -5.68 3.13 -0.79
N LEU A 20 -5.97 1.83 -0.73
CA LEU A 20 -6.09 1.08 0.54
C LEU A 20 -4.74 0.61 1.09
N GLY A 21 -3.70 0.58 0.24
CA GLY A 21 -2.37 0.16 0.66
C GLY A 21 -1.53 1.29 1.26
N ARG A 22 -0.28 0.96 1.61
CA ARG A 22 0.68 1.92 2.15
C ARG A 22 1.60 2.47 1.07
N ILE A 23 1.82 3.78 1.09
CA ILE A 23 2.77 4.47 0.20
C ILE A 23 4.13 4.57 0.90
N CYS A 24 5.21 4.34 0.15
CA CYS A 24 6.56 4.46 0.65
C CYS A 24 6.89 5.92 0.96
N PRO A 25 7.34 6.26 2.18
CA PRO A 25 7.67 7.62 2.56
C PRO A 25 8.92 8.16 1.84
N LYS A 26 9.77 7.29 1.27
CA LYS A 26 10.98 7.70 0.56
C LYS A 26 10.76 8.00 -0.92
N CYS A 27 9.96 7.17 -1.60
CA CYS A 27 9.85 7.21 -3.06
C CYS A 27 8.42 7.39 -3.59
N GLY A 28 7.41 7.45 -2.71
CA GLY A 28 6.02 7.65 -3.12
C GLY A 28 5.38 6.46 -3.85
N LYS A 29 6.07 5.31 -3.97
CA LYS A 29 5.53 4.11 -4.62
C LYS A 29 4.75 3.23 -3.63
N VAL A 30 3.87 2.40 -4.17
CA VAL A 30 3.12 1.40 -3.41
C VAL A 30 4.07 0.40 -2.75
N MET A 31 3.89 0.18 -1.45
CA MET A 31 4.59 -0.86 -0.71
C MET A 31 3.80 -2.15 -0.70
N ALA A 32 4.50 -3.29 -0.74
CA ALA A 32 3.91 -4.59 -0.50
C ALA A 32 3.67 -4.77 1.00
N THR A 33 2.44 -5.17 1.35
CA THR A 33 2.08 -5.51 2.72
C THR A 33 2.39 -6.99 2.96
N HIS A 34 3.25 -7.26 3.92
CA HIS A 34 3.46 -8.58 4.51
C HIS A 34 2.90 -8.60 5.94
N HIS A 35 2.78 -9.79 6.53
CA HIS A 35 2.22 -9.96 7.87
C HIS A 35 2.98 -9.16 8.95
N ASP A 36 4.30 -9.08 8.83
CA ASP A 36 5.22 -8.50 9.82
C ASP A 36 5.80 -7.14 9.37
N ARG A 37 5.69 -6.80 8.10
CA ARG A 37 6.40 -5.67 7.49
C ARG A 37 5.74 -5.14 6.23
N PHE A 38 6.00 -3.88 5.93
CA PHE A 38 5.80 -3.30 4.61
C PHE A 38 7.14 -3.20 3.91
N ASN A 39 7.26 -3.73 2.70
CA ASN A 39 8.50 -3.63 1.92
C ASN A 39 8.25 -2.88 0.60
N CYS A 40 9.12 -1.94 0.27
CA CYS A 40 9.12 -1.28 -1.03
C CYS A 40 10.04 -2.02 -1.99
N GLY A 41 9.48 -2.67 -3.01
CA GLY A 41 10.25 -3.39 -4.02
C GLY A 41 11.13 -2.51 -4.93
N TYR A 42 10.92 -1.18 -4.95
CA TYR A 42 11.71 -0.27 -5.77
C TYR A 42 12.96 0.25 -5.06
N CYS A 43 12.84 0.74 -3.83
CA CYS A 43 13.96 1.36 -3.10
C CYS A 43 14.50 0.48 -1.96
N GLY A 44 13.94 -0.71 -1.75
CA GLY A 44 14.35 -1.64 -0.69
C GLY A 44 13.96 -1.21 0.74
N TYR A 45 13.24 -0.09 0.89
CA TYR A 45 12.84 0.42 2.20
C TYR A 45 11.79 -0.48 2.85
N THR A 46 12.06 -0.91 4.08
CA THR A 46 11.18 -1.81 4.84
C THR A 46 10.73 -1.16 6.14
N ILE A 47 9.44 -1.22 6.44
CA ILE A 47 8.84 -0.75 7.70
C ILE A 47 8.28 -1.97 8.44
N PHE A 48 8.85 -2.29 9.61
CA PHE A 48 8.37 -3.42 10.42
C PHE A 48 7.19 -2.98 11.29
N VAL A 49 6.08 -3.73 11.21
CA VAL A 49 4.86 -3.48 12.00
C VAL A 49 4.95 -4.33 13.26
N LYS A 50 5.97 -4.10 14.07
CA LYS A 50 6.16 -4.88 15.30
C LYS A 50 5.03 -4.52 16.27
N LYS A 51 4.10 -5.46 16.51
CA LYS A 51 3.20 -5.40 17.67
C LYS A 51 4.06 -5.75 18.88
N ARG A 52 4.41 -4.75 19.69
CA ARG A 52 5.09 -4.95 20.97
C ARG A 52 4.11 -5.48 22.00
#